data_AF-A0A820HLN4-F1
#
_entry.id   AF-A0A820HLN4-F1
#
_cell.length_a   1.000
_cell.length_b   1.000
_cell.length_c   1.000
_cell.angle_alpha   90.00
_cell.angle_beta   90.00
_cell.angle_gamma   90.00
#
_symmetry.space_group_name_H-M   'P 1'
#
loop_
_entity.id
_entity.type
_entity.pdbx_description
1 polymer ?
#
loop_
_entity_poly.entity_id
_entity_poly.type
_entity_poly.pdbx_seq_one_letter_code
_entity_poly.pdbx_strand_id
1 'polypeptide(L)'
;LWITLGTRAIILDFTVYNANLNLFCQVQLMFEFPAVGGIVTSSKFRAVKLIRYVNVFDYFVLSCEVLLLLFVVYYTIEEILESVMNCMDLIVIILSYVCMSFNIYRQVQVNSLLDQLLVKQTRQFSDFTFLCYWQYQFNNLISTTIFLAWIKIFKYISFNKTMTQLSETLTKCAKDISGFALMFFYNIFCICTTWIFNIWHPN
;
A
#
# COMPACT_ATOMS: atom_id res chain seq x y z
N LEU A 1 18.25 -34.38 -14.55
CA LEU A 1 18.61 -32.97 -14.32
C LEU A 1 17.30 -32.22 -14.04
N TRP A 2 17.17 -31.53 -12.90
CA TRP A 2 15.89 -30.94 -12.46
C TRP A 2 15.54 -29.62 -13.17
N ILE A 3 16.55 -28.89 -13.64
CA ILE A 3 16.39 -27.64 -14.40
C ILE A 3 16.65 -27.96 -15.87
N THR A 4 15.65 -27.78 -16.72
CA THR A 4 15.75 -28.02 -18.17
C THR A 4 15.62 -26.72 -18.95
N LEU A 5 15.93 -26.75 -20.25
CA LEU A 5 15.79 -25.60 -21.17
C LEU A 5 14.35 -25.04 -21.25
N GLY A 6 13.35 -25.81 -20.81
CA GLY A 6 11.95 -25.36 -20.72
C GLY A 6 11.60 -24.61 -19.42
N THR A 7 12.52 -24.54 -18.45
CA THR A 7 12.28 -23.87 -17.15
C THR A 7 12.27 -22.36 -17.35
N ARG A 8 11.13 -21.70 -17.13
CA ARG A 8 11.00 -20.24 -17.31
C ARG A 8 11.25 -19.44 -16.03
N ALA A 9 10.90 -19.99 -14.89
CA ALA A 9 11.14 -19.36 -13.60
C ALA A 9 11.34 -20.40 -12.50
N ILE A 10 12.23 -20.11 -11.56
CA ILE A 10 12.38 -20.85 -10.30
C ILE A 10 12.07 -19.87 -9.18
N ILE A 11 11.15 -20.26 -8.30
CA ILE A 11 10.73 -19.45 -7.14
C ILE A 11 11.15 -20.20 -5.89
N LEU A 12 11.93 -19.54 -5.04
CA LEU A 12 12.32 -20.03 -3.72
C LEU A 12 11.65 -19.15 -2.67
N ASP A 13 10.65 -19.72 -2.00
CA ASP A 13 9.91 -19.04 -0.94
C ASP A 13 10.22 -19.69 0.40
N PHE A 14 10.71 -18.89 1.35
CA PHE A 14 10.91 -19.33 2.74
C PHE A 14 10.57 -18.21 3.72
N THR A 15 10.25 -18.59 4.95
CA THR A 15 9.93 -17.66 6.02
C THR A 15 10.88 -17.82 7.18
N VAL A 16 11.30 -16.70 7.76
CA VAL A 16 12.21 -16.65 8.91
C VAL A 16 11.52 -15.89 10.02
N TYR A 17 11.54 -16.44 11.23
CA TYR A 17 10.99 -15.79 12.42
C TYR A 17 12.12 -15.26 13.30
N ASN A 18 12.03 -13.98 13.69
CA ASN A 18 12.93 -13.37 14.65
C ASN A 18 12.21 -13.22 16.01
N ALA A 19 12.63 -14.02 16.99
CA ALA A 19 12.01 -14.07 18.31
C ALA A 19 12.24 -12.79 19.15
N ASN A 20 13.35 -12.07 18.96
CA ASN A 20 13.66 -10.87 19.74
C ASN A 20 12.73 -9.70 19.39
N LEU A 21 12.39 -9.57 18.11
CA LEU A 21 11.49 -8.50 17.61
C LEU A 21 10.06 -8.98 17.39
N ASN A 22 9.79 -10.28 17.50
CA ASN A 22 8.50 -10.91 17.16
C ASN A 22 8.03 -10.53 15.74
N LEU A 23 8.93 -10.68 14.76
CA LEU A 23 8.68 -10.37 13.35
C LEU A 23 8.90 -11.61 12.49
N PHE A 24 8.00 -11.84 11.55
CA PHE A 24 8.17 -12.83 10.49
C PHE A 24 8.64 -12.12 9.22
N CYS A 25 9.70 -12.62 8.61
CA CYS A 25 10.18 -12.16 7.33
C CYS A 25 9.92 -13.24 6.28
N GLN A 26 9.06 -12.92 5.30
CA GLN A 26 8.92 -13.73 4.11
C GLN A 26 9.97 -13.28 3.08
N VAL A 27 10.74 -14.25 2.58
CA VAL A 27 11.69 -14.06 1.50
C VAL A 27 11.22 -14.83 0.27
N GLN A 28 11.10 -14.12 -0.84
CA GLN A 28 10.80 -14.69 -2.16
C GLN A 28 11.94 -14.35 -3.10
N LEU A 29 12.68 -15.36 -3.55
CA LEU A 29 13.72 -15.25 -4.55
C LEU A 29 13.23 -15.85 -5.86
N MET A 30 13.23 -15.05 -6.92
CA MET A 30 12.75 -15.44 -8.24
C MET A 30 13.90 -15.38 -9.24
N PHE A 31 14.15 -16.49 -9.91
CA PHE A 31 15.14 -16.64 -10.98
C PHE A 31 14.39 -16.88 -12.29
N GLU A 32 14.31 -15.86 -13.13
CA GLU A 32 13.69 -15.91 -14.46
C GLU A 32 14.72 -16.27 -15.52
N PHE A 33 14.33 -17.14 -16.46
CA PHE A 33 15.15 -17.62 -17.57
C PHE A 33 14.52 -17.15 -18.90
N PRO A 34 14.98 -16.01 -19.46
CA PRO A 34 14.51 -15.51 -20.74
C PRO A 34 14.78 -16.48 -21.89
N ALA A 35 13.97 -16.42 -22.95
CA ALA A 35 14.13 -17.28 -24.13
C ALA A 35 15.44 -17.03 -24.91
N VAL A 36 16.06 -15.86 -24.73
CA VAL A 36 17.33 -15.47 -25.35
C VAL A 36 18.55 -16.00 -24.55
N GLY A 37 18.31 -16.66 -23.42
CA GLY A 37 19.35 -17.08 -22.48
C GLY A 37 19.57 -16.07 -21.35
N GLY A 38 20.43 -16.43 -20.39
CA GLY A 38 20.71 -15.65 -19.19
C GLY A 38 19.77 -15.95 -18.01
N ILE A 39 20.03 -15.29 -16.88
CA ILE A 39 19.24 -15.43 -15.63
C ILE A 39 18.97 -14.02 -15.10
N VAL A 40 17.69 -13.67 -14.95
CA VAL A 40 17.26 -12.44 -14.30
C VAL A 40 16.83 -12.79 -12.87
N THR A 41 17.47 -12.18 -11.88
CA THR A 41 17.18 -12.45 -10.47
C THR A 41 16.38 -11.31 -9.85
N SER A 42 15.33 -11.64 -9.14
CA SER A 42 14.50 -10.70 -8.38
C SER A 42 14.32 -11.21 -6.96
N SER A 43 14.48 -10.33 -5.97
CA SER A 43 14.29 -10.67 -4.55
C SER A 43 13.23 -9.77 -3.94
N LYS A 44 12.34 -10.36 -3.13
CA LYS A 44 11.30 -9.64 -2.40
C LYS A 44 11.34 -10.05 -0.94
N PHE A 45 11.53 -9.06 -0.07
CA PHE A 45 11.56 -9.23 1.38
C PHE A 45 10.35 -8.54 1.99
N ARG A 46 9.53 -9.26 2.75
CA ARG A 46 8.35 -8.72 3.42
C ARG A 46 8.38 -9.07 4.90
N ALA A 47 8.71 -8.08 5.73
CA ALA A 47 8.64 -8.21 7.18
C ALA A 47 7.23 -7.86 7.69
N VAL A 48 6.64 -8.77 8.48
CA VAL A 48 5.28 -8.65 9.00
C VAL A 48 5.24 -9.10 10.46
N LYS A 49 4.59 -8.28 11.30
CA LYS A 49 4.22 -8.66 12.66
C LYS A 49 2.86 -9.36 12.64
N LEU A 50 2.85 -10.69 12.59
CA LEU A 50 1.60 -11.47 12.64
C LEU A 50 1.03 -11.56 14.06
N ILE A 51 1.88 -11.76 15.07
CA ILE A 51 1.46 -11.84 16.47
C ILE A 51 1.49 -10.43 17.05
N ARG A 52 0.33 -9.76 17.07
CA ARG A 52 0.24 -8.34 17.39
C ARG A 52 0.13 -8.00 18.87
N TYR A 53 -0.50 -8.83 19.72
CA TYR A 53 -0.85 -8.44 21.10
C TYR A 53 -0.02 -9.16 22.17
N VAL A 54 1.29 -8.90 22.22
CA VAL A 54 2.18 -9.52 23.22
C VAL A 54 2.74 -8.48 24.17
N ASN A 55 3.22 -7.35 23.64
CA ASN A 55 3.91 -6.35 24.45
C ASN A 55 2.96 -5.25 24.95
N VAL A 56 3.33 -4.56 26.02
CA VAL A 56 2.57 -3.43 26.57
C VAL A 56 2.35 -2.32 25.52
N PHE A 57 3.36 -2.03 24.70
CA PHE A 57 3.23 -1.09 23.59
C PHE A 57 2.18 -1.49 22.56
N ASP A 58 1.94 -2.80 22.36
CA ASP A 58 0.94 -3.27 21.41
C ASP A 58 -0.49 -3.00 21.90
N TYR A 59 -0.71 -3.08 23.22
CA TYR A 59 -2.00 -2.70 23.82
C TYR A 59 -2.26 -1.18 23.74
N PHE A 60 -1.21 -0.37 23.80
CA PHE A 60 -1.32 1.07 23.52
C PHE A 60 -1.75 1.31 22.07
N VAL A 61 -1.16 0.60 21.10
CA VAL A 61 -1.56 0.68 19.69
C VAL A 61 -3.02 0.26 19.50
N LEU A 62 -3.48 -0.81 20.16
CA LEU A 62 -4.90 -1.22 20.14
C LEU A 62 -5.82 -0.10 20.64
N SER A 63 -5.43 0.58 21.72
CA SER A 63 -6.19 1.72 22.25
C SER A 63 -6.29 2.86 21.22
N CYS A 64 -5.20 3.12 20.49
CA CYS A 64 -5.18 4.09 19.39
C CYS A 64 -6.08 3.66 18.21
N GLU A 65 -6.11 2.37 17.85
CA GLU A 65 -7.01 1.83 16.82
C GLU A 65 -8.49 2.03 17.20
N VAL A 66 -8.86 1.83 18.47
CA VAL A 66 -10.21 2.07 18.97
C VAL A 66 -10.55 3.56 18.97
N LEU A 67 -9.63 4.43 19.38
CA LEU A 67 -9.83 5.89 19.30
C LEU A 67 -10.01 6.36 17.86
N LEU A 68 -9.24 5.83 16.91
CA LEU A 68 -9.41 6.12 15.48
C LEU A 68 -10.80 5.70 14.98
N LEU A 69 -11.33 4.56 15.45
CA LEU A 69 -12.70 4.14 15.14
C LEU A 69 -13.72 5.17 15.62
N LEU A 70 -13.59 5.62 16.87
CA LEU A 70 -14.47 6.64 17.43
C LEU A 70 -14.39 7.96 16.64
N PHE A 71 -13.20 8.40 16.24
CA PHE A 71 -13.03 9.59 15.41
C PHE A 71 -13.72 9.47 14.04
N VAL A 72 -13.59 8.33 13.36
CA VAL A 72 -14.24 8.10 12.07
C VAL A 72 -15.76 8.13 12.21
N VAL A 73 -16.31 7.50 13.25
CA VAL A 73 -17.76 7.52 13.51
C VAL A 73 -18.25 8.95 13.81
N TYR A 74 -17.50 9.69 14.64
CA TYR A 74 -17.82 11.09 14.93
C TYR A 74 -17.89 11.95 13.65
N TYR A 75 -16.85 11.89 12.80
CA TYR A 75 -16.83 12.66 11.54
C TYR A 75 -17.93 12.22 10.56
N THR A 76 -18.34 10.96 10.60
CA THR A 76 -19.44 10.47 9.76
C THR A 76 -20.77 11.08 10.14
N ILE A 77 -21.05 11.23 11.44
CA ILE A 77 -22.27 11.88 11.93
C ILE A 77 -22.28 13.37 11.57
N GLU A 78 -21.13 14.04 11.73
CA GLU A 78 -20.95 15.45 11.38
C GLU A 78 -21.22 15.70 9.88
N GLU A 79 -20.64 14.89 9.00
CA GLU A 79 -20.81 15.01 7.54
C GLU A 79 -22.27 14.77 7.09
N ILE A 80 -22.96 13.80 7.71
CA ILE A 80 -24.38 13.52 7.39
C ILE A 80 -25.27 14.72 7.73
N LEU A 81 -24.94 15.44 8.80
CA LEU A 81 -25.72 16.59 9.27
C LEU A 81 -25.44 17.85 8.45
N GLU A 82 -24.20 18.03 7.99
CA GLU A 82 -23.83 19.22 7.20
C GLU A 82 -24.23 19.13 5.73
N SER A 83 -24.41 17.97 5.10
CA SER A 83 -24.99 17.84 3.74
C SER A 83 -24.48 18.85 2.68
N VAL A 84 -23.22 19.30 2.76
CA VAL A 84 -22.62 20.22 1.77
C VAL A 84 -21.29 19.69 1.24
N MET A 85 -21.39 18.97 0.12
CA MET A 85 -20.44 18.98 -1.02
C MET A 85 -18.93 19.17 -0.73
N ASN A 86 -18.34 18.43 0.21
CA ASN A 86 -16.89 18.38 0.33
C ASN A 86 -16.33 17.01 -0.10
N CYS A 87 -16.15 16.83 -1.42
CA CYS A 87 -15.65 15.59 -2.02
C CYS A 87 -14.37 15.06 -1.37
N MET A 88 -13.47 15.94 -0.90
CA MET A 88 -12.23 15.50 -0.23
C MET A 88 -12.49 14.87 1.14
N ASP A 89 -13.42 15.41 1.94
CA ASP A 89 -13.75 14.86 3.26
C ASP A 89 -14.47 13.50 3.11
N LEU A 90 -15.37 13.40 2.12
CA LEU A 90 -16.05 12.16 1.77
C LEU A 90 -15.06 11.05 1.32
N ILE A 91 -14.04 11.39 0.52
CA ILE A 91 -13.00 10.43 0.11
C ILE A 91 -12.21 9.93 1.31
N VAL A 92 -11.82 10.81 2.24
CA VAL A 92 -11.07 10.42 3.46
C VAL A 92 -11.91 9.51 4.35
N ILE A 93 -13.20 9.81 4.53
CA ILE A 93 -14.13 8.99 5.32
C ILE A 93 -14.25 7.59 4.69
N ILE A 94 -14.50 7.50 3.38
CA ILE A 94 -14.60 6.21 2.68
C ILE A 94 -13.31 5.40 2.83
N LEU A 95 -12.14 6.01 2.62
CA LEU A 95 -10.85 5.31 2.76
C LEU A 95 -10.58 4.85 4.19
N SER A 96 -11.00 5.63 5.19
CA SER A 96 -10.88 5.24 6.60
C SER A 96 -11.75 4.03 6.94
N TYR A 97 -12.98 3.96 6.41
CA TYR A 97 -13.86 2.79 6.57
C TYR A 97 -13.30 1.54 5.87
N VAL A 98 -12.72 1.70 4.67
CA VAL A 98 -12.04 0.61 3.96
C VAL A 98 -10.85 0.10 4.79
N CYS A 99 -10.02 1.00 5.33
CA CYS A 99 -8.91 0.63 6.20
C CYS A 99 -9.38 -0.09 7.47
N MET A 100 -10.46 0.36 8.10
CA MET A 100 -11.02 -0.27 9.30
C MET A 100 -11.52 -1.68 9.02
N SER A 101 -12.32 -1.83 7.95
CA SER A 101 -12.86 -3.13 7.52
C SER A 101 -11.73 -4.11 7.20
N PHE A 102 -10.68 -3.62 6.53
CA PHE A 102 -9.50 -4.41 6.21
C PHE A 102 -8.71 -4.81 7.46
N ASN A 103 -8.57 -3.91 8.45
CA ASN A 103 -7.88 -4.20 9.71
C ASN A 103 -8.56 -5.37 10.44
N ILE A 104 -9.89 -5.32 10.59
CA ILE A 104 -10.69 -6.36 11.22
C ILE A 104 -10.58 -7.68 10.44
N TYR A 105 -10.80 -7.65 9.12
CA TYR A 105 -10.71 -8.84 8.27
C TYR A 105 -9.34 -9.51 8.38
N ARG A 106 -8.26 -8.73 8.34
CA ARG A 106 -6.90 -9.24 8.50
C ARG A 106 -6.71 -9.87 9.87
N GLN A 107 -7.16 -9.24 10.96
CA GLN A 107 -6.98 -9.77 12.31
C GLN A 107 -7.64 -11.15 12.47
N VAL A 108 -8.84 -11.32 11.90
CA VAL A 108 -9.55 -12.61 11.89
C VAL A 108 -8.80 -13.66 11.07
N GLN A 109 -8.34 -13.29 9.86
CA GLN A 109 -7.61 -14.21 8.99
C GLN A 109 -6.24 -14.62 9.53
N VAL A 110 -5.52 -13.70 10.18
CA VAL A 110 -4.23 -13.99 10.80
C VAL A 110 -4.39 -14.97 11.95
N ASN A 111 -5.39 -14.78 12.82
CA ASN A 111 -5.65 -15.68 13.93
C ASN A 111 -6.03 -17.09 13.43
N SER A 112 -6.95 -17.19 12.47
CA SER A 112 -7.40 -18.48 11.95
C SER A 112 -6.26 -19.27 11.27
N LEU A 113 -5.42 -18.59 10.49
CA LEU A 113 -4.31 -19.23 9.79
C LEU A 113 -3.15 -19.55 10.73
N LEU A 114 -2.81 -18.68 11.70
CA LEU A 114 -1.79 -19.01 12.69
C LEU A 114 -2.17 -20.24 13.51
N ASP A 115 -3.41 -20.33 13.97
CA ASP A 115 -3.88 -21.48 14.74
C ASP A 115 -3.81 -22.78 13.92
N GLN A 116 -4.18 -22.74 12.63
CA GLN A 116 -4.08 -23.91 11.75
C GLN A 116 -2.63 -24.32 11.46
N LEU A 117 -1.75 -23.35 11.21
CA LEU A 117 -0.37 -23.60 10.77
C LEU A 117 0.54 -24.01 11.94
N LEU A 118 0.35 -23.41 13.13
CA LEU A 118 1.16 -23.72 14.32
C LEU A 118 0.73 -25.02 15.02
N VAL A 119 -0.57 -25.33 15.05
CA VAL A 119 -1.08 -26.48 15.82
C VAL A 119 -1.03 -27.79 15.01
N LYS A 120 -1.23 -27.75 13.69
CA LYS A 120 -1.36 -28.99 12.89
C LYS A 120 -0.06 -29.52 12.29
N GLN A 121 0.93 -28.68 11.97
CA GLN A 121 1.95 -29.10 10.99
C GLN A 121 3.33 -28.43 11.17
N THR A 122 4.01 -28.66 12.31
CA THR A 122 5.35 -28.10 12.58
C THR A 122 6.47 -28.55 11.63
N ARG A 123 6.28 -29.63 10.86
CA ARG A 123 7.29 -30.18 9.92
C ARG A 123 7.05 -29.85 8.45
N GLN A 124 5.93 -29.22 8.09
CA GLN A 124 5.63 -28.86 6.71
C GLN A 124 5.75 -27.35 6.51
N PHE A 125 6.21 -26.93 5.34
CA PHE A 125 6.22 -25.53 4.94
C PHE A 125 4.80 -24.95 5.02
N SER A 126 4.64 -23.91 5.83
CA SER A 126 3.41 -23.14 5.93
C SER A 126 3.47 -21.95 4.97
N ASP A 127 2.46 -21.83 4.12
CA ASP A 127 2.40 -20.74 3.15
C ASP A 127 1.91 -19.43 3.79
N PHE A 128 2.84 -18.56 4.16
CA PHE A 128 2.54 -17.21 4.67
C PHE A 128 2.43 -16.15 3.57
N THR A 129 2.59 -16.52 2.29
CA THR A 129 2.64 -15.58 1.16
C THR A 129 1.40 -14.71 1.07
N PHE A 130 0.24 -15.34 1.24
CA PHE A 130 -1.05 -14.67 1.20
C PHE A 130 -1.18 -13.62 2.31
N LEU A 131 -0.81 -13.98 3.55
CA LEU A 131 -0.88 -13.06 4.69
C LEU A 131 0.07 -11.88 4.52
N CYS A 132 1.31 -12.15 4.10
CA CYS A 132 2.30 -11.11 3.87
C CYS A 132 1.92 -10.18 2.73
N TYR A 133 1.30 -10.69 1.65
CA TYR A 133 0.78 -9.88 0.56
C TYR A 133 -0.32 -8.92 1.03
N TRP A 134 -1.32 -9.42 1.77
CA TRP A 134 -2.40 -8.58 2.28
C TRP A 134 -1.92 -7.56 3.32
N GLN A 135 -0.96 -7.91 4.17
CA GLN A 135 -0.34 -6.95 5.08
C GLN A 135 0.39 -5.84 4.33
N TYR A 136 1.08 -6.16 3.24
CA TYR A 136 1.76 -5.17 2.42
C TYR A 136 0.75 -4.19 1.79
N GLN A 137 -0.35 -4.72 1.24
CA GLN A 137 -1.42 -3.87 0.70
C GLN A 137 -2.05 -2.98 1.77
N PHE A 138 -2.28 -3.50 2.97
CA PHE A 138 -2.77 -2.71 4.09
C PHE A 138 -1.83 -1.56 4.45
N ASN A 139 -0.52 -1.80 4.47
CA ASN A 139 0.45 -0.76 4.75
C ASN A 139 0.40 0.37 3.70
N ASN A 140 0.20 0.02 2.43
CA ASN A 140 0.02 1.00 1.36
C ASN A 140 -1.28 1.80 1.56
N LEU A 141 -2.38 1.14 1.89
CA LEU A 141 -3.67 1.80 2.17
C LEU A 141 -3.58 2.79 3.35
N ILE A 142 -2.92 2.41 4.45
CA ILE A 142 -2.66 3.31 5.58
C ILE A 142 -1.84 4.52 5.12
N SER A 143 -0.75 4.29 4.37
CA SER A 143 0.12 5.36 3.88
C SER A 143 -0.67 6.37 3.03
N THR A 144 -1.49 5.90 2.10
CA THR A 144 -2.37 6.75 1.29
C THR A 144 -3.37 7.53 2.14
N THR A 145 -3.95 6.89 3.16
CA THR A 145 -4.91 7.55 4.06
C THR A 145 -4.25 8.67 4.87
N ILE A 146 -3.06 8.43 5.41
CA ILE A 146 -2.28 9.44 6.15
C ILE A 146 -1.89 10.60 5.23
N PHE A 147 -1.49 10.30 3.99
CA PHE A 147 -1.17 11.34 3.00
C PHE A 147 -2.37 12.24 2.71
N LEU A 148 -3.57 11.68 2.53
CA LEU A 148 -4.79 12.46 2.33
C LEU A 148 -5.20 13.24 3.59
N ALA A 149 -4.98 12.67 4.79
CA ALA A 149 -5.19 13.38 6.04
C ALA A 149 -4.28 14.61 6.17
N TRP A 150 -3.03 14.53 5.69
CA TRP A 150 -2.14 15.69 5.60
C TRP A 150 -2.66 16.76 4.64
N ILE A 151 -3.23 16.38 3.49
CA ILE A 151 -3.85 17.34 2.56
C ILE A 151 -5.03 18.06 3.22
N LYS A 152 -5.83 17.35 4.04
CA LYS A 152 -6.95 17.94 4.78
C LYS A 152 -6.52 19.10 5.70
N ILE A 153 -5.29 19.07 6.24
CA ILE A 153 -4.75 20.15 7.07
C ILE A 153 -4.69 21.49 6.30
N PHE A 154 -4.40 21.48 5.00
CA PHE A 154 -4.39 22.70 4.20
C PHE A 154 -5.76 23.39 4.12
N LYS A 155 -6.86 22.62 4.16
CA LYS A 155 -8.21 23.19 4.22
C LYS A 155 -8.39 23.99 5.52
N TYR A 156 -7.96 23.47 6.66
CA TYR A 156 -8.07 24.17 7.95
C TYR A 156 -7.16 25.41 8.05
N ILE A 157 -5.97 25.39 7.44
CA ILE A 157 -5.05 26.55 7.41
C ILE A 157 -5.63 27.69 6.55
N SER A 158 -6.49 27.37 5.58
CA SER A 158 -7.14 28.35 4.70
C SER A 158 -8.15 29.29 5.40
N PHE A 159 -8.37 29.13 6.72
CA PHE A 159 -9.15 30.08 7.53
C PHE A 159 -8.52 31.48 7.58
N ASN A 160 -7.22 31.60 7.31
CA ASN A 160 -6.57 32.89 7.15
C ASN A 160 -6.76 33.43 5.71
N LYS A 161 -7.23 34.68 5.58
CA LYS A 161 -7.49 35.35 4.29
C LYS A 161 -6.32 35.29 3.31
N THR A 162 -5.08 35.35 3.79
CA THR A 162 -3.88 35.27 2.93
C THR A 162 -3.71 33.88 2.30
N MET A 163 -4.06 32.81 3.01
CA MET A 163 -3.97 31.43 2.54
C MET A 163 -5.13 31.07 1.62
N THR A 164 -6.34 31.59 1.88
CA THR A 164 -7.46 31.45 0.94
C THR A 164 -7.12 32.04 -0.42
N GLN A 165 -6.52 33.24 -0.45
CA GLN A 165 -6.12 33.91 -1.68
C GLN A 165 -5.07 33.10 -2.46
N LEU A 166 -4.10 32.48 -1.79
CA LEU A 166 -3.13 31.57 -2.42
C LEU A 166 -3.80 30.32 -3.01
N SER A 167 -4.79 29.74 -2.31
CA SER A 167 -5.54 28.59 -2.82
C SER A 167 -6.36 28.95 -4.07
N GLU A 168 -6.93 30.16 -4.13
CA GLU A 168 -7.66 30.64 -5.30
C GLU A 168 -6.76 30.87 -6.51
N THR A 169 -5.56 31.46 -6.33
CA THR A 169 -4.62 31.65 -7.44
C THR A 169 -4.12 30.30 -7.97
N LEU A 170 -3.83 29.34 -7.09
CA LEU A 170 -3.52 27.96 -7.46
C LEU A 170 -4.65 27.31 -8.26
N THR A 171 -5.90 27.44 -7.79
CA THR A 171 -7.06 26.84 -8.46
C THR A 171 -7.31 27.47 -9.84
N LYS A 172 -7.13 28.79 -9.96
CA LYS A 172 -7.26 29.51 -11.24
C LYS A 172 -6.17 29.11 -12.23
N CYS A 173 -4.91 29.03 -11.80
CA CYS A 173 -3.80 28.63 -12.66
C CYS A 173 -3.78 27.13 -12.96
N ALA A 174 -4.39 26.27 -12.12
CA ALA A 174 -4.41 24.83 -12.30
C ALA A 174 -5.00 24.40 -13.65
N LYS A 175 -6.03 25.11 -14.15
CA LYS A 175 -6.62 24.81 -15.46
C LYS A 175 -5.62 25.03 -16.59
N ASP A 176 -4.91 26.15 -16.59
CA ASP A 176 -3.92 26.47 -17.63
C ASP A 176 -2.69 25.55 -17.52
N ILE A 177 -2.22 25.28 -16.31
CA ILE A 177 -1.12 24.35 -16.04
C ILE A 177 -1.50 22.94 -16.51
N SER A 178 -2.74 22.49 -16.30
CA SER A 178 -3.19 21.16 -16.72
C SER A 178 -3.16 20.99 -18.25
N GLY A 179 -3.55 22.03 -19.00
CA GLY A 179 -3.45 22.04 -20.46
C GLY A 179 -2.00 21.97 -20.95
N PHE A 180 -1.11 22.77 -20.34
CA PHE A 180 0.32 22.71 -20.64
C PHE A 180 0.93 21.34 -20.28
N ALA A 181 0.57 20.77 -19.13
CA ALA A 181 1.06 19.47 -18.68
C ALA A 181 0.65 18.35 -19.65
N LEU A 182 -0.57 18.37 -20.18
CA LEU A 182 -1.02 17.39 -21.19
C LEU A 182 -0.16 17.44 -22.46
N MET A 183 0.12 18.65 -22.97
CA MET A 183 1.00 18.82 -24.13
C MET A 183 2.42 18.33 -23.85
N PHE A 184 2.93 18.62 -22.65
CA PHE A 184 4.26 18.19 -22.21
C PHE A 184 4.38 16.67 -22.09
N PHE A 185 3.43 16.02 -21.42
CA PHE A 185 3.42 14.55 -21.28
C PHE A 185 3.24 13.84 -22.62
N TYR A 186 2.42 14.39 -23.52
CA TYR A 186 2.28 13.87 -24.89
C TYR A 186 3.62 13.90 -25.64
N ASN A 187 4.35 15.01 -25.57
CA ASN A 187 5.65 15.13 -26.22
C ASN A 187 6.66 14.12 -25.66
N ILE A 188 6.75 13.99 -24.33
CA ILE A 188 7.61 12.98 -23.69
C ILE A 188 7.25 11.57 -24.16
N PHE A 189 5.95 11.25 -24.21
CA PHE A 189 5.50 9.95 -24.68
C PHE A 189 5.95 9.67 -26.12
N CYS A 190 5.78 10.64 -27.04
CA CYS A 190 6.23 10.52 -28.42
C CYS A 190 7.76 10.35 -28.54
N ILE A 191 8.53 11.09 -27.76
CA ILE A 191 9.99 10.95 -27.72
C ILE A 191 10.35 9.54 -27.24
N CYS A 192 9.79 9.07 -26.12
CA CYS A 192 10.04 7.73 -25.61
C CYS A 192 9.72 6.63 -26.62
N THR A 193 8.57 6.72 -27.32
CA THR A 193 8.21 5.74 -28.35
C THR A 193 9.19 5.75 -29.53
N THR A 194 9.69 6.92 -29.94
CA THR A 194 10.66 7.04 -31.02
C THR A 194 12.01 6.45 -30.64
N TRP A 195 12.46 6.71 -29.41
CA TRP A 195 13.69 6.12 -28.87
C TRP A 195 13.60 4.59 -28.76
N ILE A 196 12.48 4.06 -28.28
CA ILE A 196 12.24 2.60 -28.22
C ILE A 196 12.30 1.99 -29.63
N PHE A 197 11.68 2.63 -30.62
CA PHE A 197 11.74 2.17 -32.02
C PHE A 197 13.18 2.12 -32.55
N ASN A 198 13.99 3.15 -32.27
CA ASN A 198 15.39 3.22 -32.70
C ASN A 198 16.29 2.16 -32.02
N ILE A 199 15.96 1.72 -30.81
CA ILE A 199 16.65 0.61 -30.14
C ILE A 199 16.33 -0.75 -30.80
N TRP A 200 15.10 -0.94 -31.27
CA TRP A 200 14.66 -2.19 -31.91
C TRP A 200 15.11 -2.29 -33.37
N HIS A 201 15.23 -1.17 -34.07
CA HIS A 201 15.79 -1.09 -35.43
C HIS A 201 17.01 -0.16 -35.44
N PRO A 202 18.18 -0.63 -34.96
CA PRO A 202 19.42 0.11 -35.14
C PRO A 202 19.77 0.07 -36.63
N ASN A 203 19.72 1.24 -37.28
CA ASN A 203 20.43 1.44 -38.56
C ASN A 203 21.94 1.43 -38.32
#